data_AF-A0AAD6T7L9-F1
#
_entry.id   AF-A0AAD6T7L9-F1
#
_cell.length_a   1.000
_cell.length_b   1.000
_cell.length_c   1.000
_cell.angle_alpha   90.00
_cell.angle_beta   90.00
_cell.angle_gamma   90.00
#
_symmetry.space_group_name_H-M   'P 1'
#
loop_
_entity.id
_entity.type
_entity.pdbx_description
1 polymer ?
#
loop_
_entity_poly.entity_id
_entity_poly.type
_entity_poly.pdbx_seq_one_letter_code
_entity_poly.pdbx_strand_id
1 'polypeptide(L)'
;MYALAAERTQVAKLDDQILALERSLSALWAQRTLIQKRLDSYKYPVLTLPNEIVSEIFVHFLPVYPDRPPLTGVLSPTNLTQICRKWRDIALTTPALWRAASLSIDDMGGISTPFAQQLHELDEWLSRSRCCPFSVEIEELSPSVERDFILSSARCARWEHLAVFLMNRPFLAIDGPLPILRDFVLEIENLGFEDLIVFLEAPLLRSATLNDMALGAVDLPWAQLTSLTLQRVFPAECNPVLQKTPNLVHCKLNLVTNIDDTRPWSVVTLPRLESLTLVPFNVFPNMVPGYLETLIVPALRELQIAERILDSPIDSLTSFISKSGCKLQGMYICWMRKVSKDAYCRAFPSVRLSFDESFVGEGADVAPSSDVEKDSDSEQE
;
A
#
# COMPACT_ATOMS: atom_id res chain seq x y z
N MET A 1 -52.34 -68.56 21.83
CA MET A 1 -53.30 -67.75 21.02
C MET A 1 -53.18 -66.25 21.25
N TYR A 2 -52.98 -65.77 22.49
CA TYR A 2 -52.84 -64.34 22.80
C TYR A 2 -51.61 -63.63 22.18
N ALA A 3 -50.46 -64.31 22.05
CA ALA A 3 -49.24 -63.72 21.46
C ALA A 3 -49.38 -63.36 19.97
N LEU A 4 -49.99 -64.25 19.16
CA LEU A 4 -50.24 -64.02 17.74
C LEU A 4 -51.24 -62.89 17.45
N ALA A 5 -52.15 -62.60 18.38
CA ALA A 5 -53.07 -61.48 18.26
C ALA A 5 -52.36 -60.13 18.50
N ALA A 6 -51.44 -60.08 19.46
CA ALA A 6 -50.63 -58.89 19.74
C ALA A 6 -49.68 -58.55 18.57
N GLU A 7 -49.07 -59.58 17.95
CA GLU A 7 -48.22 -59.40 16.77
C GLU A 7 -49.01 -58.86 15.57
N ARG A 8 -50.23 -59.34 15.32
CA ARG A 8 -51.10 -58.82 14.24
C ARG A 8 -51.48 -57.36 14.44
N THR A 9 -51.80 -56.97 15.67
CA THR A 9 -52.08 -55.56 16.00
C THR A 9 -50.83 -54.68 15.82
N GLN A 10 -49.65 -55.22 16.14
CA GLN A 10 -48.39 -54.51 15.94
C GLN A 10 -48.05 -54.35 14.46
N VAL A 11 -48.29 -55.37 13.63
CA VAL A 11 -48.14 -55.28 12.16
C VAL A 11 -49.08 -54.24 11.58
N ALA A 12 -50.37 -54.25 11.94
CA ALA A 12 -51.31 -53.24 11.47
C ALA A 12 -50.89 -51.82 11.85
N LYS A 13 -50.35 -51.63 13.06
CA LYS A 13 -49.80 -50.34 13.51
C LYS A 13 -48.57 -49.92 12.71
N LEU A 14 -47.70 -50.86 12.33
CA LEU A 14 -46.55 -50.60 11.48
C LEU A 14 -46.97 -50.25 10.04
N ASP A 15 -47.97 -50.94 9.49
CA ASP A 15 -48.53 -50.65 8.16
C ASP A 15 -49.15 -49.24 8.12
N ASP A 16 -49.89 -48.85 9.15
CA ASP A 16 -50.41 -47.48 9.29
C ASP A 16 -49.30 -46.43 9.36
N GLN A 17 -48.19 -46.74 10.06
CA GLN A 17 -47.01 -45.88 10.12
C GLN A 17 -46.28 -45.80 8.77
N ILE A 18 -46.15 -46.91 8.05
CA ILE A 18 -45.57 -46.95 6.71
C ILE A 18 -46.39 -46.06 5.77
N LEU A 19 -47.71 -46.24 5.75
CA LEU A 19 -48.60 -45.42 4.92
C LEU A 19 -48.52 -43.93 5.27
N ALA A 20 -48.42 -43.59 6.56
CA ALA A 20 -48.25 -42.21 6.99
C ALA A 20 -46.90 -41.62 6.52
N LEU A 21 -45.82 -42.40 6.63
CA LEU A 21 -44.49 -42.00 6.17
C LEU A 21 -44.43 -41.86 4.65
N GLU A 22 -45.04 -42.76 3.88
CA GLU A 22 -45.11 -42.69 2.42
C GLU A 22 -45.83 -41.44 1.93
N ARG A 23 -46.93 -41.04 2.59
CA ARG A 23 -47.62 -39.77 2.30
C ARG A 23 -46.74 -38.57 2.59
N SER A 24 -46.04 -38.58 3.73
CA SER A 24 -45.12 -37.50 4.10
C SER A 24 -43.96 -37.39 3.11
N LEU A 25 -43.38 -38.52 2.72
CA LEU A 25 -42.29 -38.61 1.76
C LEU A 25 -42.75 -38.09 0.38
N SER A 26 -43.94 -38.47 -0.08
CA SER A 26 -44.53 -37.97 -1.32
C SER A 26 -44.77 -36.45 -1.29
N ALA A 27 -45.27 -35.92 -0.17
CA ALA A 27 -45.46 -34.48 0.00
C ALA A 27 -44.13 -33.72 -0.04
N LEU A 28 -43.10 -34.24 0.63
CA LEU A 28 -41.75 -33.68 0.59
C LEU A 28 -41.13 -33.71 -0.82
N TRP A 29 -41.35 -34.79 -1.60
CA TRP A 29 -40.91 -34.84 -3.00
C TRP A 29 -41.63 -33.81 -3.88
N ALA A 30 -42.95 -33.64 -3.71
CA ALA A 30 -43.70 -32.62 -4.43
C ALA A 30 -43.21 -31.22 -4.09
N GLN A 31 -42.97 -30.94 -2.81
CA GLN A 31 -42.44 -29.67 -2.33
C GLN A 31 -41.01 -29.43 -2.88
N ARG A 32 -40.13 -30.43 -2.83
CA ARG A 32 -38.78 -30.38 -3.42
C ARG A 32 -38.84 -30.04 -4.90
N THR A 33 -39.71 -30.72 -5.65
CA THR A 33 -39.85 -30.53 -7.10
C THR A 33 -40.34 -29.11 -7.43
N LEU A 34 -41.29 -28.58 -6.65
CA LEU A 34 -41.78 -27.21 -6.81
C LEU A 34 -40.69 -26.17 -6.53
N ILE A 35 -39.92 -26.36 -5.44
CA ILE A 35 -38.80 -25.48 -5.09
C ILE A 35 -37.71 -25.54 -6.17
N GLN A 36 -37.37 -26.74 -6.65
CA GLN A 36 -36.37 -26.89 -7.73
C GLN A 36 -36.81 -26.16 -9.00
N LYS A 37 -38.08 -26.31 -9.42
CA LYS A 37 -38.62 -25.61 -10.59
C LYS A 37 -38.58 -24.08 -10.43
N ARG A 38 -38.80 -23.56 -9.22
CA ARG A 38 -38.65 -22.12 -8.94
C ARG A 38 -37.19 -21.70 -9.06
N LEU A 39 -36.26 -22.44 -8.48
CA LEU A 39 -34.82 -22.16 -8.57
C LEU A 39 -34.32 -22.17 -10.02
N ASP A 40 -34.74 -23.16 -10.82
CA ASP A 40 -34.37 -23.29 -12.24
C ASP A 40 -34.90 -22.12 -13.09
N SER A 41 -35.97 -21.44 -12.65
CA SER A 41 -36.51 -20.26 -13.32
C SER A 41 -35.66 -19.00 -13.10
N TYR A 42 -34.86 -18.94 -12.03
CA TYR A 42 -33.94 -17.84 -11.77
C TYR A 42 -32.69 -18.00 -12.63
N LYS A 43 -32.53 -17.14 -13.64
CA LYS A 43 -31.25 -16.99 -14.32
C LYS A 43 -30.32 -16.22 -13.40
N TYR A 44 -29.32 -16.89 -12.82
CA TYR A 44 -28.25 -16.23 -12.09
C TYR A 44 -27.36 -15.50 -13.10
N PRO A 45 -27.44 -14.16 -13.23
CA PRO A 45 -26.83 -13.45 -14.37
C PRO A 45 -25.32 -13.69 -14.45
N VAL A 46 -24.65 -13.73 -13.30
CA VAL A 46 -23.20 -13.98 -13.21
C VAL A 46 -22.79 -15.42 -13.60
N LEU A 47 -23.71 -16.38 -13.50
CA LEU A 47 -23.46 -17.74 -13.99
C LEU A 47 -23.67 -17.86 -15.50
N THR A 48 -24.36 -16.90 -16.12
CA THR A 48 -24.58 -16.85 -17.56
C THR A 48 -23.55 -16.02 -18.33
N LEU A 49 -22.73 -15.23 -17.62
CA LEU A 49 -21.64 -14.47 -18.23
C LEU A 49 -20.53 -15.41 -18.75
N PRO A 50 -19.89 -15.06 -19.88
CA PRO A 50 -18.63 -15.67 -20.31
C PRO A 50 -17.57 -15.56 -19.21
N ASN A 51 -16.65 -16.53 -19.16
CA ASN A 51 -15.64 -16.57 -18.11
C ASN A 51 -14.73 -15.33 -18.14
N GLU A 52 -14.46 -14.80 -19.33
CA GLU A 52 -13.64 -13.61 -19.56
C GLU A 52 -14.25 -12.37 -18.88
N ILE A 53 -15.57 -12.21 -18.97
CA ILE A 53 -16.28 -11.09 -18.34
C ILE A 53 -16.28 -11.24 -16.82
N VAL A 54 -16.45 -12.46 -16.32
CA VAL A 54 -16.39 -12.73 -14.88
C VAL A 54 -14.98 -12.47 -14.34
N SER A 55 -13.93 -12.89 -15.06
CA SER A 55 -12.54 -12.58 -14.72
C SER A 55 -12.29 -11.07 -14.64
N GLU A 56 -12.81 -10.29 -15.60
CA GLU A 56 -12.67 -8.83 -15.58
C GLU A 56 -13.38 -8.20 -14.38
N ILE A 57 -14.60 -8.66 -14.06
CA ILE A 57 -15.33 -8.24 -12.85
C ILE A 57 -14.52 -8.56 -11.59
N PHE A 58 -13.86 -9.72 -11.53
CA PHE A 58 -13.03 -10.11 -10.39
C PHE A 58 -11.80 -9.23 -10.25
N VAL A 59 -11.19 -8.80 -11.36
CA VAL A 59 -10.03 -7.88 -11.31
C VAL A 59 -10.47 -6.52 -10.77
N HIS A 60 -11.65 -6.03 -11.17
CA HIS A 60 -12.22 -4.78 -10.64
C HIS A 60 -12.74 -4.86 -9.20
N PHE A 61 -12.90 -6.06 -8.64
CA PHE A 61 -13.20 -6.24 -7.21
C PHE A 61 -11.99 -5.93 -6.32
N LEU A 62 -10.77 -6.03 -6.85
CA LEU A 62 -9.54 -5.80 -6.12
C LEU A 62 -9.09 -4.33 -6.22
N PRO A 63 -8.22 -3.87 -5.30
CA PRO A 63 -7.49 -2.62 -5.47
C PRO A 63 -6.76 -2.54 -6.81
N VAL A 64 -6.61 -1.33 -7.34
CA VAL A 64 -5.95 -1.12 -8.63
C VAL A 64 -4.46 -1.40 -8.47
N TYR A 65 -3.94 -2.36 -9.23
CA TYR A 65 -2.50 -2.67 -9.24
C TYR A 65 -1.67 -1.39 -9.45
N PRO A 66 -0.61 -1.13 -8.64
CA PRO A 66 0.13 -2.09 -7.81
C PRO A 66 -0.37 -2.27 -6.37
N ASP A 67 -1.52 -1.69 -6.01
CA ASP A 67 -2.11 -1.83 -4.68
C ASP A 67 -2.39 -3.29 -4.34
N ARG A 68 -2.29 -3.60 -3.05
CA ARG A 68 -2.08 -4.97 -2.58
C ARG A 68 -3.24 -5.40 -1.70
N PRO A 69 -4.05 -6.37 -2.14
CA PRO A 69 -5.11 -6.91 -1.29
C PRO A 69 -4.51 -7.73 -0.15
N PRO A 70 -5.21 -7.84 0.99
CA PRO A 70 -4.79 -8.72 2.07
C PRO A 70 -4.91 -10.19 1.67
N LEU A 71 -4.02 -11.04 2.19
CA LEU A 71 -4.06 -12.48 1.93
C LEU A 71 -5.41 -13.13 2.31
N THR A 72 -6.01 -12.65 3.40
CA THR A 72 -7.33 -13.10 3.88
C THR A 72 -8.20 -11.91 4.29
N GLY A 73 -9.50 -12.14 4.45
CA GLY A 73 -10.43 -11.09 4.88
C GLY A 73 -11.04 -10.29 3.74
N VAL A 74 -11.52 -9.09 4.05
CA VAL A 74 -12.28 -8.25 3.11
C VAL A 74 -11.38 -7.82 1.94
N LEU A 75 -11.92 -7.82 0.71
CA LEU A 75 -11.21 -7.54 -0.54
C LEU A 75 -10.10 -8.55 -0.91
N SER A 76 -10.03 -9.71 -0.27
CA SER A 76 -9.12 -10.78 -0.69
C SER A 76 -9.68 -11.54 -1.92
N PRO A 77 -8.85 -11.82 -2.95
CA PRO A 77 -9.26 -12.69 -4.07
C PRO A 77 -9.62 -14.11 -3.62
N THR A 78 -9.21 -14.54 -2.42
CA THR A 78 -9.58 -15.84 -1.86
C THR A 78 -11.09 -15.95 -1.63
N ASN A 79 -11.81 -14.86 -1.33
CA ASN A 79 -13.28 -14.89 -1.17
C ASN A 79 -13.99 -15.29 -2.45
N LEU A 80 -13.46 -14.89 -3.62
CA LEU A 80 -14.01 -15.26 -4.92
C LEU A 80 -13.97 -16.77 -5.13
N THR A 81 -13.00 -17.46 -4.51
CA THR A 81 -12.90 -18.92 -4.57
C THR A 81 -13.90 -19.65 -3.67
N GLN A 82 -14.61 -18.95 -2.79
CA GLN A 82 -15.52 -19.58 -1.82
C GLN A 82 -17.01 -19.46 -2.16
N ILE A 83 -17.35 -18.70 -3.21
CA ILE A 83 -18.76 -18.43 -3.56
C ILE A 83 -19.44 -19.62 -4.24
N CYS A 84 -18.88 -20.12 -5.34
CA CYS A 84 -19.39 -21.31 -6.02
C CYS A 84 -18.27 -22.00 -6.84
N ARG A 85 -18.54 -23.21 -7.35
CA ARG A 85 -17.56 -23.97 -8.16
C ARG A 85 -17.09 -23.18 -9.39
N LYS A 86 -18.02 -22.59 -10.16
CA LYS A 86 -17.69 -21.80 -11.36
C LYS A 86 -16.74 -20.64 -11.03
N TRP A 87 -17.04 -19.89 -9.95
CA TRP A 87 -16.22 -18.75 -9.53
C TRP A 87 -14.85 -19.19 -9.04
N ARG A 88 -14.78 -20.31 -8.30
CA ARG A 88 -13.51 -20.92 -7.90
C ARG A 88 -12.65 -21.26 -9.10
N ASP A 89 -13.22 -21.92 -10.10
CA ASP A 89 -12.47 -22.30 -11.31
C ASP A 89 -11.96 -21.07 -12.07
N ILE A 90 -12.80 -20.04 -12.23
CA ILE A 90 -12.42 -18.78 -12.89
C ILE A 90 -11.34 -18.04 -12.09
N ALA A 91 -11.52 -17.87 -10.78
CA ALA A 91 -10.58 -17.16 -9.93
C ALA A 91 -9.21 -17.84 -9.92
N LEU A 92 -9.17 -19.17 -9.73
CA LEU A 92 -7.91 -19.94 -9.71
C LEU A 92 -7.19 -19.95 -11.07
N THR A 93 -7.92 -19.78 -12.18
CA THR A 93 -7.35 -19.74 -13.54
C THR A 93 -7.06 -18.34 -14.06
N THR A 94 -7.33 -17.29 -13.28
CA THR A 94 -7.07 -15.89 -13.64
C THR A 94 -5.82 -15.36 -12.90
N PRO A 95 -4.62 -15.35 -13.54
CA PRO A 95 -3.36 -15.02 -12.84
C PRO A 95 -3.30 -13.59 -12.30
N ALA A 96 -4.00 -12.65 -12.94
CA ALA A 96 -4.03 -11.24 -12.55
C ALA A 96 -4.62 -11.01 -11.15
N LEU A 97 -5.46 -11.91 -10.64
CA LEU A 97 -6.02 -11.80 -9.28
C LEU A 97 -4.99 -12.07 -8.18
N TRP A 98 -3.91 -12.76 -8.52
CA TRP A 98 -2.94 -13.28 -7.56
C TRP A 98 -1.60 -12.54 -7.63
N ARG A 99 -1.51 -11.42 -8.37
CA ARG A 99 -0.25 -10.74 -8.67
C ARG A 99 0.16 -9.66 -7.66
N ALA A 100 -0.58 -9.51 -6.58
CA ALA A 100 -0.28 -8.55 -5.52
C ALA A 100 -0.74 -9.12 -4.18
N ALA A 101 -0.02 -8.90 -3.09
CA ALA A 101 -0.39 -9.36 -1.75
C ALA A 101 0.19 -8.44 -0.66
N SER A 102 -0.59 -8.21 0.40
CA SER A 102 -0.13 -7.58 1.64
C SER A 102 -0.08 -8.60 2.78
N LEU A 103 1.05 -8.62 3.50
CA LEU A 103 1.33 -9.48 4.64
C LEU A 103 1.47 -8.64 5.90
N SER A 104 0.88 -9.10 7.00
CA SER A 104 0.93 -8.40 8.28
C SER A 104 1.52 -9.33 9.34
N ILE A 105 2.63 -8.91 9.93
CA ILE A 105 3.33 -9.62 11.01
C ILE A 105 2.80 -9.10 12.33
N ASP A 106 2.09 -9.96 13.06
CA ASP A 106 1.60 -9.66 14.40
C ASP A 106 1.85 -10.84 15.34
N ASP A 107 2.80 -10.67 16.27
CA ASP A 107 3.26 -11.70 17.22
C ASP A 107 2.61 -11.53 18.62
N MET A 108 1.71 -10.56 18.79
CA MET A 108 1.08 -10.26 20.09
C MET A 108 -0.02 -11.26 20.52
N GLY A 109 -0.02 -12.47 19.94
CA GLY A 109 -0.95 -13.55 20.32
C GLY A 109 -2.42 -13.24 20.03
N GLY A 110 -2.71 -12.32 19.10
CA GLY A 110 -4.05 -11.96 18.66
C GLY A 110 -4.72 -13.00 17.76
N ILE A 111 -5.88 -12.62 17.20
CA ILE A 111 -6.70 -13.40 16.23
C ILE A 111 -5.98 -13.56 14.86
N SER A 112 -4.83 -12.92 14.69
CA SER A 112 -4.06 -12.84 13.46
C SER A 112 -3.51 -14.20 13.02
N THR A 113 -3.53 -14.45 11.71
CA THR A 113 -2.95 -15.68 11.13
C THR A 113 -1.44 -15.72 11.36
N PRO A 114 -0.86 -16.84 11.81
CA PRO A 114 0.59 -16.95 11.99
C PRO A 114 1.37 -16.61 10.71
N PHE A 115 2.52 -15.93 10.85
CA PHE A 115 3.30 -15.48 9.70
C PHE A 115 3.73 -16.62 8.77
N ALA A 116 4.08 -17.79 9.32
CA ALA A 116 4.37 -18.99 8.54
C ALA A 116 3.20 -19.43 7.62
N GLN A 117 1.95 -19.24 8.06
CA GLN A 117 0.78 -19.53 7.24
C GLN A 117 0.62 -18.49 6.12
N GLN A 118 0.84 -17.21 6.42
CA GLN A 118 0.80 -16.16 5.40
C GLN A 118 1.85 -16.38 4.31
N LEU A 119 3.06 -16.83 4.67
CA LEU A 119 4.10 -17.19 3.71
C LEU A 119 3.68 -18.36 2.80
N HIS A 120 3.00 -19.36 3.36
CA HIS A 120 2.45 -20.45 2.57
C HIS A 120 1.38 -19.96 1.58
N GLU A 121 0.48 -19.09 2.02
CA GLU A 121 -0.55 -18.48 1.16
C GLU A 121 0.07 -17.61 0.07
N LEU A 122 1.13 -16.86 0.39
CA LEU A 122 1.89 -16.08 -0.57
C LEU A 122 2.53 -16.98 -1.64
N ASP A 123 3.10 -18.14 -1.27
CA ASP A 123 3.65 -19.10 -2.23
C ASP A 123 2.56 -19.63 -3.18
N GLU A 124 1.34 -19.88 -2.68
CA GLU A 124 0.22 -20.25 -3.54
C GLU A 124 -0.15 -19.14 -4.52
N TRP A 125 -0.18 -17.88 -4.06
CA TRP A 125 -0.49 -16.72 -4.92
C TRP A 125 0.61 -16.49 -5.97
N LEU A 126 1.88 -16.66 -5.60
CA LEU A 126 3.01 -16.62 -6.53
C LEU A 126 2.90 -17.70 -7.62
N SER A 127 2.48 -18.92 -7.25
CA SER A 127 2.22 -20.01 -8.19
C SER A 127 1.05 -19.68 -9.12
N ARG A 128 -0.06 -19.18 -8.58
CA ARG A 128 -1.28 -18.83 -9.35
C ARG A 128 -1.07 -17.64 -10.29
N SER A 129 -0.22 -16.68 -9.94
CA SER A 129 0.12 -15.52 -10.76
C SER A 129 1.05 -15.85 -11.95
N ARG A 130 1.57 -17.08 -12.04
CA ARG A 130 2.36 -17.61 -13.17
C ARG A 130 3.56 -16.74 -13.57
N CYS A 131 3.41 -15.92 -14.61
CA CYS A 131 4.47 -15.07 -15.16
C CYS A 131 4.22 -13.58 -14.90
N CYS A 132 3.15 -13.22 -14.21
CA CYS A 132 2.84 -11.83 -13.92
C CYS A 132 3.92 -11.21 -13.02
N PRO A 133 4.29 -9.94 -13.23
CA PRO A 133 5.04 -9.20 -12.23
C PRO A 133 4.23 -9.09 -10.93
N PHE A 134 4.92 -9.15 -9.79
CA PHE A 134 4.31 -9.29 -8.47
C PHE A 134 4.55 -8.05 -7.61
N SER A 135 3.52 -7.62 -6.87
CA SER A 135 3.61 -6.53 -5.89
C SER A 135 3.49 -7.09 -4.47
N VAL A 136 4.43 -6.80 -3.57
CA VAL A 136 4.42 -7.32 -2.19
C VAL A 136 4.50 -6.19 -1.18
N GLU A 137 3.70 -6.30 -0.13
CA GLU A 137 3.78 -5.52 1.10
C GLU A 137 4.12 -6.44 2.25
N ILE A 138 4.98 -5.97 3.14
CA ILE A 138 5.22 -6.60 4.43
C ILE A 138 5.11 -5.51 5.47
N GLU A 139 4.14 -5.62 6.36
CA GLU A 139 3.88 -4.69 7.45
C GLU A 139 4.09 -5.38 8.78
N GLU A 140 4.97 -4.85 9.62
CA GLU A 140 5.16 -5.31 11.00
C GLU A 140 4.27 -4.52 11.94
N LEU A 141 3.21 -5.15 12.45
CA LEU A 141 2.21 -4.54 13.34
C LEU A 141 2.57 -4.64 14.82
N SER A 142 3.48 -5.54 15.17
CA SER A 142 4.03 -5.63 16.53
C SER A 142 5.50 -6.06 16.52
N PRO A 143 6.31 -5.62 17.50
CA PRO A 143 7.71 -6.01 17.57
C PRO A 143 7.83 -7.53 17.72
N SER A 144 8.30 -8.21 16.68
CA SER A 144 8.35 -9.67 16.62
C SER A 144 9.75 -10.21 16.96
N VAL A 145 9.80 -11.43 17.55
CA VAL A 145 11.08 -12.07 17.96
C VAL A 145 11.61 -13.03 16.88
N GLU A 146 10.79 -13.41 15.90
CA GLU A 146 11.16 -14.31 14.81
C GLU A 146 12.02 -13.61 13.75
N ARG A 147 13.33 -13.67 14.01
CA ARG A 147 14.42 -13.09 13.23
C ARG A 147 14.87 -14.07 12.15
N ASP A 148 15.22 -13.51 10.99
CA ASP A 148 15.79 -14.15 9.79
C ASP A 148 14.81 -14.78 8.78
N PHE A 149 13.74 -14.07 8.39
CA PHE A 149 12.83 -14.64 7.38
C PHE A 149 12.17 -13.68 6.40
N ILE A 150 12.87 -12.65 5.92
CA ILE A 150 12.22 -11.78 4.93
C ILE A 150 12.39 -12.31 3.51
N LEU A 151 13.57 -12.61 2.95
CA LEU A 151 13.64 -12.92 1.51
C LEU A 151 14.70 -13.93 1.07
N SER A 152 14.81 -15.06 1.75
CA SER A 152 15.71 -16.13 1.28
C SER A 152 15.11 -16.87 0.07
N SER A 153 15.56 -16.47 -1.13
CA SER A 153 15.61 -17.24 -2.39
C SER A 153 14.33 -17.40 -3.26
N ALA A 154 14.57 -17.45 -4.58
CA ALA A 154 13.67 -17.69 -5.74
C ALA A 154 12.45 -16.77 -5.94
N ARG A 155 11.91 -16.16 -4.88
CA ARG A 155 10.68 -15.35 -4.89
C ARG A 155 10.88 -13.96 -5.50
N CYS A 156 12.07 -13.39 -5.36
CA CYS A 156 12.43 -12.02 -5.72
C CYS A 156 12.46 -11.73 -7.24
N ALA A 157 12.71 -12.73 -8.08
CA ALA A 157 12.94 -12.50 -9.52
C ALA A 157 11.75 -11.84 -10.26
N ARG A 158 10.55 -11.93 -9.70
CA ARG A 158 9.30 -11.42 -10.27
C ARG A 158 8.74 -10.19 -9.56
N TRP A 159 9.45 -9.64 -8.59
CA TRP A 159 8.95 -8.51 -7.80
C TRP A 159 9.14 -7.21 -8.57
N GLU A 160 8.03 -6.56 -8.90
CA GLU A 160 8.01 -5.26 -9.57
C GLU A 160 7.88 -4.11 -8.57
N HIS A 161 7.12 -4.32 -7.50
CA HIS A 161 6.94 -3.35 -6.42
C HIS A 161 7.07 -4.03 -5.06
N LEU A 162 7.91 -3.47 -4.19
CA LEU A 162 8.15 -3.98 -2.85
C LEU A 162 7.97 -2.84 -1.84
N ALA A 163 7.13 -3.06 -0.84
CA ALA A 163 7.01 -2.17 0.31
C ALA A 163 7.21 -2.95 1.61
N VAL A 164 8.03 -2.40 2.50
CA VAL A 164 8.38 -3.02 3.77
C VAL A 164 8.28 -1.97 4.88
N PHE A 165 7.41 -2.19 5.85
CA PHE A 165 7.15 -1.30 6.98
C PHE A 165 7.50 -2.03 8.27
N LEU A 166 8.46 -1.52 9.02
CA LEU A 166 9.08 -2.22 10.15
C LEU A 166 9.02 -1.39 11.43
N MET A 167 8.59 -1.98 12.55
CA MET A 167 8.55 -1.26 13.82
C MET A 167 9.92 -1.19 14.53
N ASN A 168 10.75 -2.23 14.43
CA ASN A 168 12.00 -2.34 15.21
C ASN A 168 13.02 -3.23 14.50
N ARG A 169 14.19 -2.72 14.05
CA ARG A 169 15.14 -3.55 13.26
C ARG A 169 16.61 -3.20 13.45
N PRO A 170 17.48 -4.23 13.47
CA PRO A 170 18.86 -4.09 13.04
C PRO A 170 19.14 -4.65 11.62
N PHE A 171 18.36 -5.57 11.04
CA PHE A 171 18.69 -6.13 9.70
C PHE A 171 17.48 -6.52 8.84
N LEU A 172 17.36 -5.93 7.64
CA LEU A 172 16.56 -6.42 6.51
C LEU A 172 17.55 -6.85 5.42
N ALA A 173 17.92 -8.13 5.41
CA ALA A 173 18.73 -8.70 4.33
C ALA A 173 17.79 -9.20 3.22
N ILE A 174 17.81 -8.51 2.08
CA ILE A 174 17.15 -8.97 0.87
C ILE A 174 18.16 -9.79 0.08
N ASP A 175 18.10 -11.12 0.22
CA ASP A 175 19.03 -12.02 -0.43
C ASP A 175 18.62 -12.30 -1.88
N GLY A 176 19.41 -11.77 -2.82
CA GLY A 176 19.36 -12.10 -4.25
C GLY A 176 18.93 -10.96 -5.17
N PRO A 177 19.11 -11.14 -6.49
CA PRO A 177 18.83 -10.09 -7.46
C PRO A 177 17.32 -9.85 -7.60
N LEU A 178 16.96 -8.58 -7.75
CA LEU A 178 15.61 -8.08 -7.99
C LEU A 178 15.55 -7.47 -9.40
N PRO A 179 15.63 -8.31 -10.46
CA PRO A 179 15.91 -7.87 -11.82
C PRO A 179 14.81 -6.99 -12.43
N ILE A 180 13.57 -7.10 -11.94
CA ILE A 180 12.41 -6.34 -12.47
C ILE A 180 11.82 -5.34 -11.48
N LEU A 181 12.45 -5.14 -10.32
CA LEU A 181 11.97 -4.21 -9.30
C LEU A 181 12.06 -2.78 -9.82
N ARG A 182 10.94 -2.06 -9.76
CA ARG A 182 10.78 -0.67 -10.21
C ARG A 182 10.55 0.28 -9.06
N ASP A 183 9.80 -0.15 -8.05
CA ASP A 183 9.44 0.68 -6.89
C ASP A 183 9.78 -0.04 -5.59
N PHE A 184 10.53 0.64 -4.73
CA PHE A 184 10.93 0.15 -3.43
C PHE A 184 10.51 1.14 -2.34
N VAL A 185 9.82 0.65 -1.31
CA VAL A 185 9.42 1.41 -0.13
C VAL A 185 9.99 0.71 1.09
N LEU A 186 10.69 1.46 1.93
CA LEU A 186 11.20 1.00 3.21
C LEU A 186 10.93 2.06 4.26
N GLU A 187 10.10 1.71 5.24
CA GLU A 187 9.79 2.60 6.36
C GLU A 187 10.05 1.91 7.69
N ILE A 188 10.66 2.65 8.61
CA ILE A 188 11.05 2.14 9.92
C ILE A 188 10.66 3.16 11.00
N GLU A 189 9.97 2.74 12.05
CA GLU A 189 9.42 3.67 13.05
C GLU A 189 10.34 3.98 14.24
N ASN A 190 11.17 3.02 14.69
CA ASN A 190 11.95 3.14 15.93
C ASN A 190 13.44 2.80 15.76
N LEU A 191 14.16 3.45 14.82
CA LEU A 191 15.61 3.23 14.76
C LEU A 191 16.34 3.90 15.93
N GLY A 192 16.82 3.06 16.86
CA GLY A 192 18.11 3.32 17.49
C GLY A 192 19.18 3.06 16.43
N PHE A 193 19.78 4.12 15.89
CA PHE A 193 20.96 4.09 15.00
C PHE A 193 21.92 2.97 15.46
N GLU A 194 22.29 1.99 14.64
CA GLU A 194 23.55 2.06 13.87
C GLU A 194 23.77 0.93 12.83
N ASP A 195 22.89 -0.07 12.67
CA ASP A 195 23.30 -1.34 12.01
C ASP A 195 22.56 -1.78 10.73
N LEU A 196 21.65 -0.99 10.15
CA LEU A 196 20.90 -1.45 8.97
C LEU A 196 21.68 -1.25 7.66
N ILE A 197 22.22 -2.33 7.09
CA ILE A 197 22.75 -2.34 5.71
C ILE A 197 21.68 -2.88 4.76
N VAL A 198 21.25 -2.05 3.83
CA VAL A 198 20.35 -2.47 2.73
C VAL A 198 21.16 -2.52 1.44
N PHE A 199 21.32 -3.71 0.88
CA PHE A 199 21.90 -3.92 -0.44
C PHE A 199 20.85 -4.48 -1.38
N LEU A 200 20.66 -3.83 -2.53
CA LEU A 200 19.64 -4.21 -3.51
C LEU A 200 20.21 -4.21 -4.93
N GLU A 201 20.44 -5.40 -5.48
CA GLU A 201 20.76 -5.56 -6.90
C GLU A 201 19.48 -5.46 -7.75
N ALA A 202 19.08 -4.21 -8.04
CA ALA A 202 17.82 -3.90 -8.73
C ALA A 202 18.05 -3.01 -9.97
N PRO A 203 18.50 -3.56 -11.11
CA PRO A 203 18.91 -2.78 -12.30
C PRO A 203 17.78 -2.01 -12.99
N LEU A 204 16.52 -2.28 -12.66
CA LEU A 204 15.36 -1.58 -13.21
C LEU A 204 14.68 -0.63 -12.21
N LEU A 205 15.27 -0.41 -11.02
CA LEU A 205 14.71 0.45 -9.99
C LEU A 205 14.59 1.90 -10.49
N ARG A 206 13.40 2.48 -10.34
CA ARG A 206 13.05 3.84 -10.77
C ARG A 206 12.56 4.72 -9.62
N SER A 207 11.94 4.12 -8.61
CA SER A 207 11.38 4.83 -7.46
C SER A 207 11.87 4.23 -6.16
N ALA A 208 12.23 5.09 -5.20
CA ALA A 208 12.55 4.69 -3.84
C ALA A 208 11.86 5.62 -2.84
N THR A 209 11.23 5.05 -1.81
CA THR A 209 10.73 5.77 -0.64
C THR A 209 11.41 5.22 0.59
N LEU A 210 12.12 6.07 1.33
CA LEU A 210 12.92 5.69 2.49
C LEU A 210 12.53 6.58 3.67
N ASN A 211 12.15 5.98 4.79
CA ASN A 211 11.79 6.70 6.01
C ASN A 211 12.68 6.29 7.19
N ASP A 212 13.17 7.29 7.93
CA ASP A 212 13.96 7.15 9.16
C ASP A 212 15.20 6.27 9.00
N MET A 213 16.06 6.54 8.02
CA MET A 213 17.20 5.67 7.71
C MET A 213 18.52 6.42 7.57
N ALA A 214 19.59 5.83 8.12
CA ALA A 214 20.96 6.26 7.88
C ALA A 214 21.37 5.98 6.42
N LEU A 215 21.22 6.97 5.55
CA LEU A 215 21.43 6.81 4.10
C LEU A 215 22.84 6.35 3.70
N GLY A 216 23.83 6.50 4.58
CA GLY A 216 25.18 5.98 4.37
C GLY A 216 25.25 4.44 4.34
N ALA A 217 24.29 3.75 4.95
CA ALA A 217 24.22 2.29 5.01
C ALA A 217 23.33 1.68 3.91
N VAL A 218 22.92 2.49 2.93
CA VAL A 218 21.94 2.12 1.90
C VAL A 218 22.62 2.12 0.53
N ASP A 219 22.78 0.92 -0.03
CA ASP A 219 23.35 0.73 -1.35
C ASP A 219 22.25 0.39 -2.37
N LEU A 220 21.64 1.45 -2.90
CA LEU A 220 20.71 1.40 -4.01
C LEU A 220 21.41 1.86 -5.31
N PRO A 221 20.92 1.44 -6.48
CA PRO A 221 21.33 1.99 -7.76
C PRO A 221 20.77 3.42 -7.93
N TRP A 222 21.32 4.38 -7.19
CA TRP A 222 20.85 5.78 -7.14
C TRP A 222 20.81 6.45 -8.52
N ALA A 223 21.78 6.16 -9.39
CA ALA A 223 21.96 6.87 -10.65
C ALA A 223 20.80 6.74 -11.64
N GLN A 224 19.99 5.69 -11.50
CA GLN A 224 18.90 5.35 -12.41
C GLN A 224 17.51 5.69 -11.86
N LEU A 225 17.44 6.22 -10.63
CA LEU A 225 16.19 6.66 -10.01
C LEU A 225 15.64 7.90 -10.72
N THR A 226 14.33 7.89 -10.92
CA THR A 226 13.53 9.01 -11.45
C THR A 226 12.62 9.61 -10.40
N SER A 227 12.27 8.85 -9.36
CA SER A 227 11.48 9.31 -8.21
C SER A 227 12.19 8.94 -6.90
N LEU A 228 12.25 9.87 -5.95
CA LEU A 228 12.86 9.64 -4.65
C LEU A 228 12.06 10.39 -3.58
N THR A 229 11.57 9.65 -2.60
CA THR A 229 10.98 10.19 -1.38
C THR A 229 11.88 9.84 -0.20
N LEU A 230 12.38 10.85 0.49
CA LEU A 230 13.13 10.69 1.72
C LEU A 230 12.34 11.30 2.86
N GLN A 231 12.06 10.52 3.89
CA GLN A 231 11.37 10.95 5.08
C GLN A 231 12.26 10.85 6.30
N ARG A 232 12.10 11.81 7.22
CA ARG A 232 12.86 11.88 8.46
C ARG A 232 14.37 11.97 8.26
N VAL A 233 14.84 12.65 7.21
CA VAL A 233 16.27 12.70 6.85
C VAL A 233 16.93 14.02 7.20
N PHE A 234 18.21 13.97 7.56
CA PHE A 234 19.01 15.18 7.76
C PHE A 234 19.60 15.69 6.43
N PRO A 235 19.66 17.02 6.21
CA PRO A 235 20.30 17.62 5.03
C PRO A 235 21.72 17.11 4.72
N ALA A 236 22.54 16.92 5.76
CA ALA A 236 23.91 16.43 5.62
C ALA A 236 24.01 15.00 5.05
N GLU A 237 22.98 14.18 5.24
CA GLU A 237 22.91 12.81 4.76
C GLU A 237 22.24 12.71 3.38
N CYS A 238 21.21 13.54 3.14
CA CYS A 238 20.50 13.49 1.87
C CYS A 238 21.31 14.08 0.71
N ASN A 239 22.11 15.13 0.91
CA ASN A 239 22.83 15.78 -0.19
C ASN A 239 23.81 14.84 -0.93
N PRO A 240 24.64 14.03 -0.25
CA PRO A 240 25.46 13.01 -0.90
C PRO A 240 24.65 12.00 -1.73
N VAL A 241 23.44 11.64 -1.28
CA VAL A 241 22.55 10.75 -2.04
C VAL A 241 22.01 11.47 -3.27
N LEU A 242 21.54 12.71 -3.12
CA LEU A 242 21.01 13.50 -4.24
C LEU A 242 22.08 13.78 -5.31
N GLN A 243 23.35 13.91 -4.93
CA GLN A 243 24.44 14.01 -5.91
C GLN A 243 24.64 12.74 -6.75
N LYS A 244 24.20 11.58 -6.24
CA LYS A 244 24.24 10.29 -6.95
C LYS A 244 22.99 10.04 -7.80
N THR A 245 22.00 10.96 -7.86
CA THR A 245 20.73 10.78 -8.57
C THR A 245 20.53 11.78 -9.75
N PRO A 246 21.41 11.78 -10.78
CA PRO A 246 21.36 12.75 -11.88
C PRO A 246 20.10 12.65 -12.76
N ASN A 247 19.38 11.53 -12.72
CA ASN A 247 18.19 11.26 -13.51
C ASN A 247 16.87 11.55 -12.78
N LEU A 248 16.93 12.15 -11.59
CA LEU A 248 15.76 12.40 -10.77
C LEU A 248 14.82 13.42 -11.43
N VAL A 249 13.54 13.07 -11.52
CA VAL A 249 12.45 13.88 -12.09
C VAL A 249 11.50 14.36 -10.98
N HIS A 250 11.22 13.49 -10.01
CA HIS A 250 10.37 13.79 -8.86
C HIS A 250 11.16 13.56 -7.56
N CYS A 251 11.13 14.54 -6.66
CA CYS A 251 11.79 14.43 -5.36
C CYS A 251 10.90 14.98 -4.25
N LYS A 252 10.72 14.21 -3.19
CA LYS A 252 10.06 14.64 -1.95
C LYS A 252 11.00 14.46 -0.78
N LEU A 253 11.30 15.55 -0.08
CA LEU A 253 12.16 15.53 1.11
C LEU A 253 11.34 16.00 2.30
N ASN A 254 11.26 15.15 3.32
CA ASN A 254 10.75 15.48 4.63
C ASN A 254 11.92 15.59 5.61
N LEU A 255 12.38 16.82 5.85
CA LEU A 255 13.66 17.10 6.50
C LEU A 255 13.53 17.16 8.03
N VAL A 256 14.52 16.57 8.71
CA VAL A 256 14.74 16.68 10.16
C VAL A 256 15.91 17.61 10.40
N THR A 257 15.83 18.34 11.51
CA THR A 257 16.73 19.44 11.84
C THR A 257 17.26 19.25 13.25
N ASN A 258 18.57 19.18 13.39
CA ASN A 258 19.24 19.23 14.67
C ASN A 258 19.85 20.62 14.87
N ILE A 259 19.70 21.20 16.06
CA ILE A 259 20.27 22.50 16.44
C ILE A 259 21.81 22.48 16.30
N ASP A 260 22.40 21.29 16.38
CA ASP A 260 23.85 21.09 16.33
C ASP A 260 24.41 20.85 14.91
N ASP A 261 23.58 20.77 13.87
CA ASP A 261 24.06 20.60 12.48
C ASP A 261 24.55 21.95 11.91
N THR A 262 25.75 22.33 12.32
CA THR A 262 26.46 23.56 11.88
C THR A 262 27.25 23.36 10.58
N ARG A 263 27.12 22.20 9.92
CA ARG A 263 27.94 21.87 8.75
C ARG A 263 27.39 22.58 7.51
N PRO A 264 28.24 23.23 6.69
CA PRO A 264 27.80 23.72 5.40
C PRO A 264 27.44 22.53 4.51
N TRP A 265 26.19 22.46 4.09
CA TRP A 265 25.72 21.41 3.18
C TRP A 265 26.31 21.62 1.78
N SER A 266 26.62 20.52 1.11
CA SER A 266 27.15 20.58 -0.25
C SER A 266 26.09 21.07 -1.23
N VAL A 267 26.50 21.84 -2.24
CA VAL A 267 25.59 22.22 -3.33
C VAL A 267 25.26 20.97 -4.16
N VAL A 268 23.99 20.81 -4.47
CA VAL A 268 23.45 19.68 -5.24
C VAL A 268 22.82 20.21 -6.52
N THR A 269 23.20 19.64 -7.65
CA THR A 269 22.59 19.96 -8.95
C THR A 269 21.75 18.78 -9.43
N LEU A 270 20.45 18.99 -9.63
CA LEU A 270 19.52 17.98 -10.15
C LEU A 270 18.99 18.47 -11.51
N PRO A 271 19.66 18.14 -12.63
CA PRO A 271 19.44 18.79 -13.91
C PRO A 271 18.11 18.43 -14.58
N ARG A 272 17.50 17.30 -14.19
CA ARG A 272 16.26 16.76 -14.76
C ARG A 272 15.05 16.87 -13.83
N LEU A 273 15.23 17.47 -12.65
CA LEU A 273 14.17 17.52 -11.66
C LEU A 273 13.06 18.46 -12.13
N GLU A 274 11.86 17.92 -12.33
CA GLU A 274 10.67 18.67 -12.75
C GLU A 274 9.74 18.98 -11.58
N SER A 275 9.73 18.15 -10.54
CA SER A 275 8.88 18.32 -9.35
C SER A 275 9.68 18.15 -8.07
N LEU A 276 9.54 19.11 -7.16
CA LEU A 276 10.20 19.12 -5.85
C LEU A 276 9.20 19.41 -4.74
N THR A 277 9.16 18.55 -3.72
CA THR A 277 8.42 18.78 -2.48
C THR A 277 9.40 18.89 -1.32
N LEU A 278 9.40 20.02 -0.62
CA LEU A 278 10.21 20.27 0.58
C LEU A 278 9.31 20.61 1.77
N VAL A 279 9.24 19.68 2.71
CA VAL A 279 8.45 19.84 3.93
C VAL A 279 9.31 19.46 5.14
N PRO A 280 9.11 20.06 6.32
CA PRO A 280 9.83 19.64 7.52
C PRO A 280 9.02 18.60 8.28
N PHE A 281 9.74 17.70 8.95
CA PHE A 281 9.14 16.58 9.65
C PHE A 281 8.57 17.00 11.01
N ASN A 282 9.29 17.84 11.75
CA ASN A 282 8.88 18.30 13.09
C ASN A 282 8.15 19.65 13.06
N VAL A 283 7.14 19.81 13.93
CA VAL A 283 6.21 20.96 13.96
C VAL A 283 6.74 22.15 14.79
N PHE A 284 7.83 22.00 15.54
CA PHE A 284 8.40 23.03 16.43
C PHE A 284 9.94 22.92 16.57
N PRO A 285 10.67 24.02 16.87
CA PRO A 285 10.84 25.24 16.09
C PRO A 285 12.24 25.25 15.46
N ASN A 286 12.62 24.23 14.72
CA ASN A 286 13.99 24.13 14.18
C ASN A 286 13.94 24.41 12.67
N MET A 287 14.22 25.67 12.34
CA MET A 287 14.27 26.18 10.97
C MET A 287 15.48 25.58 10.22
N VAL A 288 15.35 25.34 8.92
CA VAL A 288 16.49 25.06 8.01
C VAL A 288 16.72 26.26 7.09
N PRO A 289 17.16 27.41 7.64
CA PRO A 289 17.46 28.55 6.82
C PRO A 289 18.47 28.18 5.74
N GLY A 290 18.15 28.46 4.48
CA GLY A 290 19.09 28.35 3.37
C GLY A 290 19.28 26.96 2.73
N TYR A 291 18.60 25.89 3.17
CA TYR A 291 18.72 24.59 2.47
C TYR A 291 18.28 24.69 1.00
N LEU A 292 17.24 25.46 0.73
CA LEU A 292 16.78 25.72 -0.63
C LEU A 292 17.90 26.30 -1.52
N GLU A 293 18.82 27.10 -0.96
CA GLU A 293 19.93 27.69 -1.69
C GLU A 293 21.01 26.67 -2.05
N THR A 294 21.03 25.50 -1.41
CA THR A 294 21.97 24.42 -1.75
C THR A 294 21.57 23.66 -3.01
N LEU A 295 20.32 23.82 -3.47
CA LEU A 295 19.77 23.11 -4.61
C LEU A 295 19.86 23.96 -5.89
N ILE A 296 20.34 23.35 -6.97
CA ILE A 296 20.34 23.90 -8.33
C ILE A 296 19.50 22.97 -9.21
N VAL A 297 18.30 23.41 -9.58
CA VAL A 297 17.28 22.56 -10.22
C VAL A 297 16.72 23.22 -11.50
N PRO A 298 17.49 23.27 -12.59
CA PRO A 298 17.16 24.08 -13.76
C PRO A 298 15.91 23.65 -14.53
N ALA A 299 15.50 22.39 -14.42
CA ALA A 299 14.31 21.85 -15.09
C ALA A 299 13.02 21.96 -14.27
N LEU A 300 13.06 22.56 -13.07
CA LEU A 300 11.94 22.55 -12.14
C LEU A 300 10.71 23.28 -12.69
N ARG A 301 9.56 22.62 -12.62
CA ARG A 301 8.24 23.12 -13.06
C ARG A 301 7.27 23.24 -11.91
N GLU A 302 7.30 22.31 -10.97
CA GLU A 302 6.38 22.26 -9.84
C GLU A 302 7.17 22.26 -8.52
N LEU A 303 6.83 23.20 -7.63
CA LEU A 303 7.44 23.32 -6.30
C LEU A 303 6.36 23.27 -5.22
N GLN A 304 6.45 22.30 -4.33
CA GLN A 304 5.68 22.28 -3.10
C GLN A 304 6.62 22.59 -1.92
N ILE A 305 6.30 23.60 -1.13
CA ILE A 305 7.17 24.03 -0.04
C ILE A 305 6.40 24.52 1.18
N ALA A 306 6.89 24.14 2.35
CA ALA A 306 6.38 24.67 3.62
C ALA A 306 6.95 26.08 3.88
N GLU A 307 6.11 27.09 4.11
CA GLU A 307 6.64 28.44 4.36
C GLU A 307 7.57 28.49 5.60
N ARG A 308 7.32 27.61 6.57
CA ARG A 308 8.09 27.51 7.82
C ARG A 308 9.57 27.17 7.61
N ILE A 309 9.97 26.57 6.48
CA ILE A 309 11.39 26.27 6.19
C ILE A 309 12.15 27.46 5.60
N LEU A 310 11.46 28.57 5.30
CA LEU A 310 12.04 29.75 4.69
C LEU A 310 12.21 30.86 5.74
N ASP A 311 13.36 31.55 5.72
CA ASP A 311 13.61 32.72 6.57
C ASP A 311 12.77 33.91 6.13
N SER A 312 13.11 34.42 4.94
CA SER A 312 12.38 35.41 4.17
C SER A 312 11.76 34.71 2.98
N PRO A 313 10.47 34.31 3.05
CA PRO A 313 9.90 33.40 2.06
C PRO A 313 9.99 33.91 0.62
N ILE A 314 9.66 35.18 0.39
CA ILE A 314 9.72 35.78 -0.95
C ILE A 314 11.17 35.88 -1.45
N ASP A 315 12.10 36.36 -0.62
CA ASP A 315 13.49 36.57 -1.03
C ASP A 315 14.20 35.24 -1.28
N SER A 316 14.01 34.26 -0.39
CA SER A 316 14.59 32.92 -0.52
C SER A 316 14.10 32.21 -1.79
N LEU A 317 12.79 32.30 -2.10
CA LEU A 317 12.24 31.73 -3.33
C LEU A 317 12.74 32.47 -4.57
N THR A 318 12.82 33.80 -4.53
CA THR A 318 13.33 34.61 -5.64
C THR A 318 14.80 34.30 -5.93
N SER A 319 15.63 34.23 -4.88
CA SER A 319 17.04 33.81 -4.94
C SER A 319 17.17 32.40 -5.52
N PHE A 320 16.36 31.45 -5.04
CA PHE A 320 16.36 30.08 -5.53
C PHE A 320 15.98 29.95 -7.02
N ILE A 321 14.91 30.61 -7.45
CA ILE A 321 14.44 30.59 -8.85
C ILE A 321 15.49 31.21 -9.76
N SER A 322 16.05 32.36 -9.37
CA SER A 322 17.09 33.04 -10.15
C SER A 322 18.38 32.22 -10.23
N LYS A 323 18.83 31.61 -9.13
CA LYS A 323 20.02 30.76 -9.06
C LYS A 323 19.86 29.48 -9.88
N SER A 324 18.69 28.85 -9.82
CA SER A 324 18.41 27.62 -10.57
C SER A 324 18.13 27.89 -12.05
N GLY A 325 17.70 29.11 -12.40
CA GLY A 325 17.30 29.45 -13.78
C GLY A 325 16.06 28.68 -14.26
N CYS A 326 15.26 28.16 -13.33
CA CYS A 326 14.10 27.33 -13.63
C CYS A 326 12.90 28.15 -14.10
N LYS A 327 12.01 27.51 -14.87
CA LYS A 327 10.76 28.11 -15.37
C LYS A 327 9.58 27.48 -14.63
N LEU A 328 9.40 27.91 -13.39
CA LEU A 328 8.36 27.39 -12.52
C LEU A 328 6.97 27.67 -13.11
N GLN A 329 6.14 26.63 -13.20
CA GLN A 329 4.79 26.66 -13.73
C GLN A 329 3.76 26.68 -12.60
N GLY A 330 4.01 25.91 -11.53
CA GLY A 330 3.18 25.88 -10.35
C GLY A 330 3.99 25.88 -9.05
N MET A 331 3.42 26.52 -8.04
CA MET A 331 3.95 26.55 -6.69
C MET A 331 2.82 26.35 -5.68
N TYR A 332 3.01 25.37 -4.81
CA TYR A 332 2.12 25.06 -3.70
C TYR A 332 2.81 25.43 -2.40
N ILE A 333 2.20 26.32 -1.62
CA ILE A 333 2.73 26.75 -0.33
C ILE A 333 1.85 26.23 0.79
N CYS A 334 2.44 25.42 1.67
CA CYS A 334 1.77 24.90 2.86
C CYS A 334 2.23 25.61 4.15
N TRP A 335 1.34 25.57 5.15
CA TRP A 335 1.59 26.09 6.50
C TRP A 335 2.07 27.55 6.55
N MET A 336 1.37 28.42 5.84
CA MET A 336 1.65 29.86 5.81
C MET A 336 1.41 30.51 7.19
N ARG A 337 2.35 31.36 7.61
CA ARG A 337 2.34 32.15 8.85
C ARG A 337 2.98 33.54 8.68
N LYS A 338 3.95 33.71 7.78
CA LYS A 338 4.80 34.90 7.67
C LYS A 338 4.32 35.90 6.62
N VAL A 339 3.88 35.40 5.45
CA VAL A 339 3.57 36.24 4.29
C VAL A 339 2.13 36.01 3.84
N SER A 340 1.42 37.06 3.43
CA SER A 340 0.05 36.94 2.93
C SER A 340 0.00 36.35 1.52
N LYS A 341 -1.12 35.70 1.17
CA LYS A 341 -1.35 35.15 -0.17
C LYS A 341 -1.16 36.22 -1.26
N ASP A 342 -1.68 37.43 -1.03
CA ASP A 342 -1.54 38.57 -1.96
C ASP A 342 -0.09 38.98 -2.19
N ALA A 343 0.78 38.85 -1.19
CA ALA A 343 2.19 39.14 -1.34
C ALA A 343 2.89 38.11 -2.23
N TYR A 344 2.55 36.81 -2.12
CA TYR A 344 3.02 35.79 -3.07
C TYR A 344 2.50 36.02 -4.49
N CYS A 345 1.21 36.33 -4.64
CA CYS A 345 0.62 36.63 -5.94
C CYS A 345 1.29 37.83 -6.62
N ARG A 346 1.67 38.85 -5.86
CA ARG A 346 2.42 40.01 -6.37
C ARG A 346 3.87 39.67 -6.73
N ALA A 347 4.53 38.83 -5.94
CA ALA A 347 5.93 38.44 -6.17
C ALA A 347 6.10 37.47 -7.35
N PHE A 348 5.12 36.58 -7.58
CA PHE A 348 5.20 35.52 -8.59
C PHE A 348 3.97 35.50 -9.52
N PRO A 349 3.71 36.57 -10.28
CA PRO A 349 2.48 36.72 -11.06
C PRO A 349 2.35 35.73 -12.23
N SER A 350 3.45 35.15 -12.71
CA SER A 350 3.49 34.20 -13.81
C SER A 350 3.39 32.73 -13.38
N VAL A 351 3.35 32.45 -12.08
CA VAL A 351 3.34 31.09 -11.51
C VAL A 351 1.93 30.78 -11.02
N ARG A 352 1.43 29.57 -11.29
CA ARG A 352 0.16 29.12 -10.70
C ARG A 352 0.36 28.86 -9.20
N LEU A 353 -0.22 29.72 -8.38
CA LEU A 353 -0.13 29.59 -6.93
C LEU A 353 -1.31 28.80 -6.37
N SER A 354 -0.99 27.92 -5.43
CA SER A 354 -1.97 27.18 -4.63
C SER A 354 -1.50 27.16 -3.18
N PHE A 355 -2.46 27.15 -2.26
CA PHE A 355 -2.20 27.35 -0.84
C PHE A 355 -2.99 26.35 -0.01
N ASP A 356 -2.34 25.75 0.99
CA ASP A 356 -3.03 24.96 2.01
C ASP A 356 -3.50 25.86 3.16
N GLU A 357 -4.76 25.71 3.58
CA GLU A 357 -5.28 26.33 4.81
C GLU A 357 -5.40 25.30 5.96
N SER A 358 -5.21 24.02 5.69
CA SER A 358 -5.39 22.93 6.65
C SER A 358 -4.09 22.64 7.41
N PHE A 359 -4.14 22.84 8.71
CA PHE A 359 -3.20 22.22 9.63
C PHE A 359 -3.55 20.73 9.73
N VAL A 360 -2.99 19.87 8.88
CA VAL A 360 -2.93 18.43 9.17
C VAL A 360 -1.61 18.16 9.85
N GLY A 361 -1.57 18.45 11.14
CA GLY A 361 -0.63 17.80 12.04
C GLY A 361 -1.26 16.49 12.45
N GLU A 362 -0.99 15.44 11.67
CA GLU A 362 -1.02 14.02 12.04
C GLU A 362 -0.75 13.21 10.75
N GLY A 363 -0.17 12.01 10.90
CA GLY A 363 0.17 11.13 9.80
C GLY A 363 -1.01 10.96 8.84
N ALA A 364 -0.87 11.50 7.63
CA ALA A 364 -1.69 11.08 6.52
C ALA A 364 -1.03 9.85 5.91
N ASP A 365 -1.25 8.73 6.59
CA ASP A 365 -1.37 7.44 5.92
C ASP A 365 -2.37 7.62 4.78
N VAL A 366 -1.96 7.18 3.60
CA VAL A 366 -2.87 6.98 2.49
C VAL A 366 -3.71 5.75 2.83
N ALA A 367 -4.82 5.95 3.53
CA ALA A 367 -5.91 4.99 3.57
C ALA A 367 -7.04 5.51 2.65
N PRO A 368 -7.61 4.67 1.76
CA PRO A 368 -8.68 5.07 0.87
C PRO A 368 -10.00 5.23 1.65
N SER A 369 -10.70 6.33 1.42
CA SER A 369 -12.02 6.61 1.96
C SER A 369 -13.04 5.56 1.51
N SER A 370 -13.48 4.71 2.42
CA SER A 370 -14.72 3.94 2.32
C SER A 370 -15.80 4.62 3.15
N ASP A 371 -16.69 5.36 2.51
CA ASP A 371 -17.95 5.79 3.11
C ASP A 371 -18.94 4.62 3.07
N VAL A 372 -19.28 4.09 4.25
CA VAL A 372 -20.50 3.30 4.48
C VAL A 372 -21.25 3.97 5.61
N GLU A 373 -22.30 4.69 5.24
CA GLU A 373 -23.39 5.10 6.14
C GLU A 373 -23.97 3.84 6.81
N LYS A 374 -24.01 3.83 8.15
CA LYS A 374 -24.94 3.00 8.90
C LYS A 374 -25.77 3.91 9.80
N ASP A 375 -27.02 4.07 9.39
CA ASP A 375 -28.14 4.43 10.23
C ASP A 375 -28.15 3.60 11.52
N SER A 376 -28.24 4.29 12.65
CA SER A 376 -28.70 3.71 13.90
C SER A 376 -29.92 4.49 14.35
N ASP A 377 -31.09 3.95 14.00
CA ASP A 377 -32.37 4.29 14.59
C ASP A 377 -32.33 4.08 16.09
N SER A 378 -32.75 5.11 16.82
CA SER A 378 -33.05 5.08 18.25
C SER A 378 -34.58 5.15 18.39
N GLU A 379 -35.22 3.99 18.50
CA GLU A 379 -36.62 3.91 18.93
C GLU A 379 -36.70 3.95 20.46
N GLN A 380 -37.50 4.90 20.90
CA GLN A 380 -37.98 5.11 22.26
C GLN A 380 -38.96 4.00 22.63
N GLU A 381 -38.81 3.43 23.82
CA GLU A 381 -39.92 3.13 24.75
C GLU A 381 -39.42 3.01 26.19
#